data_AF-A0A7Y5E9A4-F1
#
_entry.id   AF-A0A7Y5E9A4-F1
#
_cell.length_a   1.000
_cell.length_b   1.000
_cell.length_c   1.000
_cell.angle_alpha   90.00
_cell.angle_beta   90.00
_cell.angle_gamma   90.00
#
_symmetry.space_group_name_H-M   'P 1'
#
loop_
_entity.id
_entity.type
_entity.pdbx_description
1 polymer ?
#
loop_
_entity_poly.entity_id
_entity_poly.type
_entity_poly.pdbx_seq_one_letter_code
_entity_poly.pdbx_strand_id
1 'polypeptide(L)'
;MLKNPFRSPNASWLLFLALSFLLFENKIAAQDCVITSDVTMPVCKGEWIKLSVPEIEGNTYLWSPGGETTSDILIRTDLTTQYQVVVTNTNSEPCTSLPFVVEVRPAFTVDFEQEQLTCSNNDNGGNATIRATASGEGEPFVYHWDVHPGAPGDPSLAIGLKAHQWYFIEIDNTYGCTQRDSAFTLAYENPLVEIIEDPDSVAYIQNPVVDFSFVNTTDSIEITNYFWDFGDESPTSELLTPQHLYTEEGTYDVIITVNNVYGCDTTFTKSMKILPVKLKIPNVITPEGGKDKFIISIDNSTESPSTLKVGGDSDVIPLSTYYIKTSLVIFNRHGRKVLETNDYQNDWDGGNLKDGVYFFILQCEGFKSNDVFKGSITILGKSN
;
A
#
# COMPACT_ATOMS: atom_id res chain seq x y z
N MET A 1 73.20 2.16 57.17
CA MET A 1 73.17 2.96 58.42
C MET A 1 72.30 2.24 59.44
N LEU A 2 72.90 1.97 60.60
CA LEU A 2 72.34 1.76 61.95
C LEU A 2 71.12 0.81 62.08
N LYS A 3 71.33 -0.45 62.47
CA LYS A 3 71.47 -0.98 63.85
C LYS A 3 70.14 -0.96 64.63
N ASN A 4 69.48 -2.13 64.84
CA ASN A 4 69.66 -3.07 65.98
C ASN A 4 69.04 -2.54 67.30
N PRO A 5 68.78 -3.38 68.32
CA PRO A 5 68.08 -4.67 68.39
C PRO A 5 67.23 -4.77 69.69
N PHE A 6 66.62 -5.90 70.05
CA PHE A 6 66.59 -6.47 71.42
C PHE A 6 65.94 -7.87 71.35
N ARG A 7 66.71 -8.97 71.32
CA ARG A 7 67.30 -9.76 72.43
C ARG A 7 66.30 -10.71 73.10
N SER A 8 66.58 -12.00 72.90
CA SER A 8 66.11 -13.25 73.54
C SER A 8 66.41 -13.31 75.06
N PRO A 9 66.35 -14.47 75.77
CA PRO A 9 65.74 -15.81 75.53
C PRO A 9 64.90 -16.29 76.74
N ASN A 10 64.34 -17.50 76.71
CA ASN A 10 64.59 -18.49 77.77
C ASN A 10 64.05 -19.88 77.42
N ALA A 11 64.95 -20.85 77.46
CA ALA A 11 64.71 -22.28 77.41
C ALA A 11 64.44 -22.80 78.83
N SER A 12 63.53 -23.78 78.99
CA SER A 12 63.74 -24.86 79.97
C SER A 12 62.87 -26.08 79.67
N TRP A 13 63.54 -27.10 79.12
CA TRP A 13 63.45 -28.53 79.37
C TRP A 13 62.22 -29.10 80.09
N LEU A 14 61.55 -30.07 79.43
CA LEU A 14 61.16 -31.36 80.01
C LEU A 14 61.00 -32.40 78.89
N LEU A 15 61.87 -33.41 78.92
CA LEU A 15 61.78 -34.63 78.12
C LEU A 15 60.54 -35.43 78.55
N PHE A 16 59.73 -35.85 77.59
CA PHE A 16 59.04 -37.14 77.65
C PHE A 16 59.13 -37.80 76.27
N LEU A 17 59.83 -38.93 76.22
CA LEU A 17 59.76 -39.89 75.14
C LEU A 17 58.33 -40.44 75.06
N ALA A 18 57.68 -40.29 73.92
CA ALA A 18 56.56 -41.13 73.53
C ALA A 18 56.87 -41.73 72.15
N LEU A 19 56.95 -43.05 72.13
CA LEU A 19 57.13 -43.91 70.97
C LEU A 19 56.01 -43.70 69.95
N SER A 20 56.41 -43.58 68.68
CA SER A 20 55.74 -44.06 67.47
C SER A 20 54.23 -44.31 67.51
N PHE A 21 53.48 -43.46 66.81
CA PHE A 21 52.48 -43.90 65.84
C PHE A 21 52.52 -42.91 64.68
N LEU A 22 53.13 -43.31 63.57
CA LEU A 22 52.90 -42.68 62.26
C LEU A 22 51.45 -43.02 61.88
N LEU A 23 50.51 -42.20 62.33
CA LEU A 23 49.26 -42.05 61.61
C LEU A 23 49.63 -41.28 60.34
N PHE A 24 49.75 -42.01 59.23
CA PHE A 24 49.42 -41.43 57.94
C PHE A 24 47.95 -40.99 58.08
N GLU A 25 47.73 -39.74 58.50
CA GLU A 25 46.52 -39.05 58.08
C GLU A 25 46.61 -39.01 56.56
N ASN A 26 45.89 -39.94 55.94
CA ASN A 26 45.56 -39.87 54.54
C ASN A 26 44.71 -38.59 54.42
N LYS A 27 45.36 -37.43 54.25
CA LYS A 27 44.67 -36.20 53.90
C LYS A 27 44.03 -36.48 52.55
N ILE A 28 42.74 -36.81 52.59
CA ILE A 28 41.89 -36.81 51.42
C ILE A 28 42.13 -35.46 50.75
N ALA A 29 42.64 -35.48 49.51
CA ALA A 29 42.87 -34.25 48.78
C ALA A 29 41.52 -33.53 48.64
N ALA A 30 41.49 -32.24 49.01
CA ALA A 30 40.28 -31.43 48.82
C ALA A 30 39.95 -31.41 47.33
N GLN A 31 38.73 -31.82 47.00
CA GLN A 31 38.22 -31.84 45.63
C GLN A 31 38.03 -30.41 45.13
N ASP A 32 38.45 -30.14 43.89
CA ASP A 32 38.24 -28.83 43.26
C ASP A 32 36.87 -28.78 42.57
N CYS A 33 36.07 -27.80 42.94
CA CYS A 33 34.77 -27.49 42.32
C CYS A 33 34.62 -25.99 42.06
N VAL A 34 35.72 -25.30 41.77
CA VAL A 34 35.66 -23.91 41.30
C VAL A 34 35.03 -23.90 39.90
N ILE A 35 33.89 -23.21 39.78
CA ILE A 35 33.24 -22.95 38.51
C ILE A 35 34.10 -21.97 37.70
N THR A 36 34.36 -22.31 36.44
CA THR A 36 34.99 -21.44 35.44
C THR A 36 34.03 -21.20 34.28
N SER A 37 34.25 -20.11 33.54
CA SER A 37 33.45 -19.70 32.40
C SER A 37 34.35 -19.49 31.19
N ASP A 38 33.85 -19.81 30.00
CA ASP A 38 34.53 -19.55 28.72
C ASP A 38 34.52 -18.08 28.30
N VAL A 39 33.67 -17.27 28.94
CA VAL A 39 33.55 -15.83 28.73
C VAL A 39 33.70 -15.03 30.03
N THR A 40 33.99 -13.74 29.90
CA THR A 40 34.07 -12.80 31.03
C THR A 40 32.73 -12.10 31.28
N MET A 41 32.32 -12.01 32.55
CA MET A 41 31.13 -11.27 32.97
C MET A 41 31.38 -9.74 33.03
N PRO A 42 30.34 -8.91 32.86
CA PRO A 42 28.96 -9.27 32.52
C PRO A 42 28.76 -9.49 31.01
N VAL A 43 27.91 -10.45 30.66
CA VAL A 43 27.66 -10.93 29.29
C VAL A 43 26.39 -10.32 28.70
N CYS A 44 26.30 -10.26 27.37
CA CYS A 44 25.10 -9.79 26.68
C CYS A 44 23.96 -10.81 26.82
N LYS A 45 22.72 -10.32 26.71
CA LYS A 45 21.53 -11.16 26.85
C LYS A 45 21.36 -12.09 25.64
N GLY A 46 21.01 -13.35 25.90
CA GLY A 46 20.62 -14.32 24.87
C GLY A 46 21.77 -15.10 24.23
N GLU A 47 23.01 -14.83 24.65
CA GLU A 47 24.21 -15.58 24.30
C GLU A 47 24.22 -16.96 24.98
N TRP A 48 24.96 -17.91 24.38
CA TRP A 48 25.22 -19.21 24.98
C TRP A 48 26.64 -19.24 25.54
N ILE A 49 26.77 -19.58 26.82
CA ILE A 49 28.06 -19.64 27.51
C ILE A 49 28.25 -21.01 28.16
N LYS A 50 29.51 -21.41 28.34
CA LYS A 50 29.87 -22.68 28.97
C LYS A 50 30.39 -22.46 30.38
N LEU A 51 29.71 -23.04 31.37
CA LEU A 51 30.23 -23.16 32.73
C LEU A 51 30.86 -24.54 32.92
N SER A 52 32.05 -24.59 33.52
CA SER A 52 32.81 -25.83 33.68
C SER A 52 33.42 -25.94 35.08
N VAL A 53 33.50 -27.17 35.57
CA VAL A 53 34.34 -27.56 36.71
C VAL A 53 35.35 -28.62 36.25
N PRO A 54 36.48 -28.80 36.97
CA PRO A 54 37.46 -29.82 36.61
C PRO A 54 36.84 -31.21 36.46
N GLU A 55 37.07 -31.84 35.31
CA GLU A 55 36.64 -33.20 35.03
C GLU A 55 37.63 -34.20 35.63
N ILE A 56 37.16 -35.03 36.55
CA ILE A 56 37.96 -36.08 37.19
C ILE A 56 37.15 -37.38 37.18
N GLU A 57 37.81 -38.47 36.81
CA GLU A 57 37.18 -39.79 36.75
C GLU A 57 36.58 -40.20 38.10
N GLY A 58 35.33 -40.67 38.07
CA GLY A 58 34.57 -41.06 39.28
C GLY A 58 33.84 -39.91 39.98
N ASN A 59 33.95 -38.67 39.49
CA ASN A 59 33.12 -37.57 39.96
C ASN A 59 31.69 -37.68 39.41
N THR A 60 30.73 -37.25 40.23
CA THR A 60 29.37 -36.92 39.81
C THR A 60 29.09 -35.46 40.14
N TYR A 61 28.28 -34.81 39.30
CA TYR A 61 28.00 -33.39 39.38
C TYR A 61 26.50 -33.19 39.57
N LEU A 62 26.12 -32.13 40.28
CA LEU A 62 24.73 -31.70 40.39
C LEU A 62 24.67 -30.18 40.42
N TRP A 63 24.23 -29.60 39.31
CA TRP A 63 24.11 -28.15 39.13
C TRP A 63 22.78 -27.62 39.67
N SER A 64 22.79 -26.42 40.25
CA SER A 64 21.62 -25.67 40.67
C SER A 64 21.74 -24.22 40.21
N PRO A 65 20.75 -23.63 39.54
CA PRO A 65 19.52 -24.28 39.05
C PRO A 65 19.78 -25.23 37.87
N GLY A 66 18.78 -26.06 37.51
CA GLY A 66 18.80 -26.90 36.31
C GLY A 66 18.93 -28.40 36.57
N GLY A 67 19.69 -28.81 37.58
CA GLY A 67 19.84 -30.23 37.93
C GLY A 67 20.72 -31.04 36.99
N GLU A 68 21.47 -30.38 36.10
CA GLU A 68 22.40 -31.03 35.18
C GLU A 68 23.50 -31.80 35.93
N THR A 69 24.04 -32.84 35.30
CA THR A 69 24.92 -33.83 35.96
C THR A 69 26.30 -34.02 35.33
N THR A 70 26.65 -33.16 34.38
CA THR A 70 27.94 -33.16 33.67
C THR A 70 28.95 -32.21 34.31
N SER A 71 30.24 -32.41 33.99
CA SER A 71 31.34 -31.52 34.43
C SER A 71 31.23 -30.11 33.85
N ASP A 72 30.46 -29.95 32.78
CA ASP A 72 30.15 -28.67 32.17
C ASP A 72 28.71 -28.57 31.68
N ILE A 73 28.21 -27.34 31.59
CA ILE A 73 26.86 -27.02 31.14
C ILE A 73 26.88 -25.85 30.15
N LEU A 74 25.98 -25.90 29.17
CA LEU A 74 25.70 -24.78 28.28
C LEU A 74 24.44 -24.08 28.76
N ILE A 75 24.53 -22.78 29.01
CA ILE A 75 23.43 -21.98 29.51
C ILE A 75 23.19 -20.78 28.59
N ARG A 76 21.92 -20.38 28.48
CA ARG A 76 21.52 -19.17 27.77
C ARG A 76 21.41 -18.00 28.73
N THR A 77 22.03 -16.87 28.39
CA THR A 77 22.17 -15.70 29.27
C THR A 77 20.92 -14.81 29.23
N ASP A 78 19.76 -15.35 29.60
CA ASP A 78 18.50 -14.59 29.53
C ASP A 78 18.28 -13.65 30.73
N LEU A 79 18.79 -14.03 31.90
CA LEU A 79 18.68 -13.31 33.17
C LEU A 79 19.92 -13.54 34.05
N THR A 80 20.28 -12.54 34.87
CA THR A 80 21.33 -12.70 35.89
C THR A 80 20.94 -13.81 36.86
N THR A 81 21.73 -14.88 36.87
CA THR A 81 21.42 -16.11 37.61
C THR A 81 22.63 -16.60 38.38
N GLN A 82 22.39 -17.06 39.60
CA GLN A 82 23.42 -17.65 40.45
C GLN A 82 23.43 -19.17 40.28
N TYR A 83 24.59 -19.72 39.91
CA TYR A 83 24.83 -21.15 39.77
C TYR A 83 25.68 -21.68 40.92
N GLN A 84 25.40 -22.91 41.32
CA GLN A 84 26.24 -23.71 42.20
C GLN A 84 26.30 -25.14 41.66
N VAL A 85 27.39 -25.84 41.97
CA VAL A 85 27.53 -27.27 41.69
C VAL A 85 28.01 -28.00 42.93
N VAL A 86 27.39 -29.15 43.18
CA VAL A 86 27.85 -30.12 44.16
C VAL A 86 28.59 -31.22 43.40
N VAL A 87 29.86 -31.45 43.75
CA VAL A 87 30.68 -32.50 43.18
C VAL A 87 30.90 -33.58 44.23
N THR A 88 30.62 -34.84 43.88
CA THR A 88 30.83 -35.98 44.79
C THR A 88 31.66 -37.06 44.12
N ASN A 89 32.58 -37.67 44.87
CA ASN A 89 33.38 -38.81 44.43
C ASN A 89 33.48 -39.80 45.58
N THR A 90 33.52 -41.11 45.30
CA THR A 90 33.60 -42.15 46.34
C THR A 90 34.90 -42.13 47.13
N ASN A 91 35.94 -41.47 46.61
CA ASN A 91 37.29 -41.43 47.18
C ASN A 91 37.68 -40.07 47.78
N SER A 92 36.78 -39.07 47.74
CA SER A 92 37.02 -37.76 48.33
C SER A 92 35.80 -37.20 49.07
N GLU A 93 36.02 -36.24 49.96
CA GLU A 93 34.91 -35.51 50.57
C GLU A 93 34.15 -34.73 49.50
N PRO A 94 32.79 -34.69 49.54
CA PRO A 94 32.01 -33.94 48.59
C PRO A 94 32.32 -32.45 48.74
N CYS A 95 32.40 -31.74 47.62
CA CYS A 95 32.64 -30.31 47.63
C CYS A 95 31.48 -29.57 46.96
N THR A 96 31.13 -28.42 47.54
CA THR A 96 30.11 -27.51 47.01
C THR A 96 30.80 -26.23 46.58
N SER A 97 30.58 -25.82 45.34
CA SER A 97 31.16 -24.58 44.82
C SER A 97 30.64 -23.37 45.59
N LEU A 98 31.45 -22.30 45.64
CA LEU A 98 30.90 -20.98 45.95
C LEU A 98 29.85 -20.61 44.89
N PRO A 99 28.84 -19.81 45.25
CA PRO A 99 27.95 -19.16 44.30
C PRO A 99 28.72 -18.50 43.16
N PHE A 100 28.42 -18.90 41.93
CA PHE A 100 28.93 -18.25 40.72
C PHE A 100 27.81 -17.45 40.07
N VAL A 101 27.95 -16.13 40.05
CA VAL A 101 26.92 -15.24 39.48
C VAL A 101 27.22 -15.00 38.01
N VAL A 102 26.33 -15.45 37.14
CA VAL A 102 26.34 -15.10 35.73
C VAL A 102 25.62 -13.77 35.60
N GLU A 103 26.38 -12.67 35.60
CA GLU A 103 25.84 -11.32 35.43
C GLU A 103 25.51 -11.05 33.96
N VAL A 104 24.24 -10.74 33.68
CA VAL A 104 23.75 -10.39 32.35
C VAL A 104 23.53 -8.88 32.28
N ARG A 105 24.04 -8.23 31.23
CA ARG A 105 23.84 -6.80 30.99
C ARG A 105 22.36 -6.50 30.73
N PRO A 106 21.81 -5.41 31.28
CA PRO A 106 20.48 -4.94 30.88
C PRO A 106 20.43 -4.74 29.36
N ALA A 107 19.37 -5.23 28.72
CA ALA A 107 19.11 -4.91 27.31
C ALA A 107 18.72 -3.43 27.20
N PHE A 108 19.18 -2.78 26.14
CA PHE A 108 18.71 -1.43 25.81
C PHE A 108 17.36 -1.53 25.09
N THR A 109 16.60 -0.43 25.11
CA THR A 109 15.31 -0.30 24.43
C THR A 109 15.49 0.42 23.11
N VAL A 110 14.67 0.08 22.12
CA VAL A 110 14.66 0.71 20.80
C VAL A 110 13.26 1.20 20.52
N ASP A 111 13.12 2.51 20.32
CA ASP A 111 11.87 3.15 19.92
C ASP A 111 11.94 3.60 18.47
N PHE A 112 10.82 3.53 17.77
CA PHE A 112 10.70 3.93 16.36
C PHE A 112 9.71 5.07 16.19
N GLU A 113 10.13 6.09 15.44
CA GLU A 113 9.27 7.19 15.02
C GLU A 113 9.30 7.31 13.50
N GLN A 114 8.13 7.24 12.87
CA GLN A 114 8.01 7.49 11.44
C GLN A 114 7.87 9.00 11.20
N GLU A 115 8.99 9.66 10.91
CA GLU A 115 9.05 11.11 10.67
C GLU A 115 8.32 11.53 9.39
N GLN A 116 8.25 10.63 8.40
CA GLN A 116 7.55 10.88 7.14
C GLN A 116 6.77 9.63 6.70
N LEU A 117 5.46 9.81 6.49
CA LEU A 117 4.61 8.84 5.80
C LEU A 117 4.84 8.92 4.30
N THR A 118 4.49 7.85 3.60
CA THR A 118 4.51 7.78 2.14
C THR A 118 3.11 7.50 1.61
N CYS A 119 2.94 7.49 0.29
CA CYS A 119 1.67 7.11 -0.33
C CYS A 119 1.59 5.59 -0.52
N SER A 120 0.37 5.06 -0.55
CA SER A 120 0.16 3.62 -0.67
C SER A 120 0.40 3.09 -2.08
N ASN A 121 0.31 3.95 -3.11
CA ASN A 121 0.59 3.61 -4.50
C ASN A 121 2.08 3.68 -4.86
N ASN A 122 2.44 3.10 -6.01
CA ASN A 122 3.84 3.00 -6.45
C ASN A 122 4.41 4.27 -7.08
N ASP A 123 3.58 5.23 -7.50
CA ASP A 123 4.03 6.39 -8.29
C ASP A 123 4.68 7.49 -7.43
N ASN A 124 4.19 7.68 -6.20
CA ASN A 124 4.79 8.55 -5.17
C ASN A 124 5.19 7.78 -3.89
N GLY A 125 5.09 6.45 -3.92
CA GLY A 125 5.52 5.57 -2.84
C GLY A 125 7.04 5.46 -2.79
N GLY A 126 7.61 5.34 -1.58
CA GLY A 126 9.06 5.17 -1.42
C GLY A 126 9.80 6.39 -0.89
N ASN A 127 9.11 7.30 -0.19
CA ASN A 127 9.72 8.46 0.47
C ASN A 127 9.51 8.45 2.00
N ALA A 128 9.04 7.34 2.58
CA ALA A 128 8.88 7.26 4.01
C ALA A 128 10.25 7.31 4.71
N THR A 129 10.24 7.93 5.89
CA THR A 129 11.42 8.09 6.74
C THR A 129 11.11 7.60 8.14
N ILE A 130 11.98 6.75 8.68
CA ILE A 130 11.88 6.23 10.06
C ILE A 130 13.17 6.55 10.81
N ARG A 131 13.03 7.03 12.04
CA ARG A 131 14.11 7.16 13.01
C ARG A 131 14.01 6.06 14.06
N ALA A 132 15.14 5.40 14.31
CA ALA A 132 15.32 4.55 15.49
C ALA A 132 16.04 5.34 16.61
N THR A 133 15.58 5.18 17.85
CA THR A 133 16.23 5.76 19.02
C THR A 133 16.50 4.66 20.05
N ALA A 134 17.76 4.28 20.22
CA ALA A 134 18.18 3.38 21.28
C ALA A 134 18.43 4.13 22.60
N SER A 135 18.00 3.56 23.71
CA SER A 135 18.17 4.13 25.06
C SER A 135 18.50 3.04 26.08
N GLY A 136 19.35 3.37 27.06
CA GLY A 136 19.79 2.43 28.10
C GLY A 136 21.31 2.51 28.34
N GLU A 137 21.89 1.45 28.91
CA GLU A 137 23.33 1.39 29.15
C GLU A 137 24.10 1.01 27.87
N GLY A 138 25.33 1.51 27.74
CA GLY A 138 26.24 1.17 26.64
C GLY A 138 26.30 2.19 25.51
N GLU A 139 25.98 3.45 25.77
CA GLU A 139 26.16 4.54 24.80
C GLU A 139 27.64 4.78 24.41
N PRO A 140 27.92 5.31 23.19
CA PRO A 140 26.98 5.54 22.10
C PRO A 140 26.54 4.24 21.41
N PHE A 141 25.33 4.26 20.85
CA PHE A 141 24.81 3.18 20.02
C PHE A 141 25.19 3.38 18.55
N VAL A 142 25.44 2.29 17.84
CA VAL A 142 25.74 2.26 16.40
C VAL A 142 24.60 1.56 15.69
N TYR A 143 24.04 2.19 14.66
CA TYR A 143 22.84 1.74 13.96
C TYR A 143 23.19 1.19 12.58
N HIS A 144 22.64 0.02 12.25
CA HIS A 144 22.87 -0.69 11.00
C HIS A 144 21.52 -1.14 10.41
N TRP A 145 20.94 -0.30 9.55
CA TRP A 145 19.72 -0.65 8.83
C TRP A 145 19.98 -1.63 7.69
N ASP A 146 19.10 -2.62 7.54
CA ASP A 146 19.06 -3.55 6.39
C ASP A 146 18.31 -2.92 5.20
N VAL A 147 18.56 -1.63 4.95
CA VAL A 147 18.04 -0.89 3.79
C VAL A 147 19.15 -0.10 3.12
N HIS A 148 19.09 0.00 1.80
CA HIS A 148 20.01 0.84 1.04
C HIS A 148 19.23 1.81 0.15
N PRO A 149 19.49 3.13 0.25
CA PRO A 149 20.45 3.77 1.15
C PRO A 149 19.88 4.05 2.55
N GLY A 150 20.67 3.83 3.61
CA GLY A 150 20.50 4.57 4.86
C GLY A 150 20.70 6.07 4.63
N ALA A 151 20.19 6.93 5.51
CA ALA A 151 20.31 8.37 5.33
C ALA A 151 21.79 8.82 5.36
N PRO A 152 22.26 9.62 4.40
CA PRO A 152 23.64 10.13 4.42
C PRO A 152 23.90 10.95 5.69
N GLY A 153 24.84 10.50 6.52
CA GLY A 153 25.31 11.25 7.68
C GLY A 153 24.53 11.04 8.98
N ASP A 154 23.41 10.30 8.97
CA ASP A 154 22.69 9.91 10.18
C ASP A 154 22.30 8.41 10.12
N PRO A 155 23.05 7.52 10.80
CA PRO A 155 22.79 6.09 10.75
C PRO A 155 21.51 5.70 11.49
N SER A 156 20.94 6.56 12.34
CA SER A 156 19.67 6.27 13.02
C SER A 156 18.47 6.43 12.09
N LEU A 157 18.65 7.04 10.92
CA LEU A 157 17.61 7.32 9.94
C LEU A 157 17.64 6.34 8.75
N ALA A 158 16.48 5.77 8.46
CA ALA A 158 16.21 5.06 7.22
C ALA A 158 15.26 5.90 6.35
N ILE A 159 15.65 6.14 5.10
CA ILE A 159 14.92 6.99 4.14
C ILE A 159 14.58 6.18 2.89
N GLY A 160 13.70 6.73 2.06
CA GLY A 160 13.36 6.09 0.78
C GLY A 160 12.52 4.83 0.94
N LEU A 161 11.83 4.70 2.08
CA LEU A 161 11.12 3.48 2.45
C LEU A 161 9.76 3.41 1.75
N LYS A 162 9.39 2.22 1.29
CA LYS A 162 8.08 1.91 0.72
C LYS A 162 7.02 1.72 1.79
N ALA A 163 5.76 1.99 1.43
CA ALA A 163 4.58 1.77 2.27
C ALA A 163 4.40 0.31 2.68
N HIS A 164 3.85 0.09 3.87
CA HIS A 164 3.36 -1.21 4.35
C HIS A 164 4.40 -2.35 4.31
N GLN A 165 5.66 -2.03 4.63
CA GLN A 165 6.76 -2.99 4.65
C GLN A 165 7.49 -2.97 5.99
N TRP A 166 8.03 -4.14 6.34
CA TRP A 166 8.90 -4.31 7.50
C TRP A 166 10.35 -4.05 7.10
N TYR A 167 11.05 -3.26 7.91
CA TYR A 167 12.47 -2.97 7.76
C TYR A 167 13.20 -3.37 9.03
N PHE A 168 14.34 -4.04 8.88
CA PHE A 168 15.13 -4.53 9.99
C PHE A 168 16.30 -3.60 10.29
N ILE A 169 16.65 -3.52 11.57
CA ILE A 169 17.80 -2.79 12.07
C ILE A 169 18.58 -3.67 13.05
N GLU A 170 19.89 -3.60 12.98
CA GLU A 170 20.82 -4.11 13.98
C GLU A 170 21.48 -2.92 14.68
N ILE A 171 21.53 -2.97 16.01
CA ILE A 171 22.07 -1.90 16.84
C ILE A 171 23.13 -2.49 17.77
N ASP A 172 24.31 -1.89 17.78
CA ASP A 172 25.42 -2.25 18.65
C ASP A 172 25.63 -1.20 19.73
N ASN A 173 26.01 -1.64 20.93
CA ASN A 173 26.40 -0.76 22.03
C ASN A 173 27.91 -0.86 22.31
N THR A 174 28.45 0.02 23.17
CA THR A 174 29.89 0.04 23.51
C THR A 174 30.39 -1.19 24.27
N TYR A 175 29.47 -1.99 24.81
CA TYR A 175 29.81 -3.26 25.45
C TYR A 175 29.90 -4.43 24.46
N GLY A 176 29.63 -4.19 23.17
CA GLY A 176 29.63 -5.21 22.13
C GLY A 176 28.36 -6.06 22.10
N CYS A 177 27.27 -5.60 22.74
CA CYS A 177 25.97 -6.26 22.63
C CYS A 177 25.24 -5.75 21.39
N THR A 178 24.78 -6.70 20.57
CA THR A 178 23.97 -6.44 19.38
C THR A 178 22.51 -6.79 19.64
N GLN A 179 21.59 -5.92 19.22
CA GLN A 179 20.15 -6.20 19.21
C GLN A 179 19.60 -6.00 17.80
N ARG A 180 18.76 -6.94 17.36
CA ARG A 180 18.03 -6.85 16.10
C ARG A 180 16.56 -6.55 16.38
N ASP A 181 16.01 -5.59 15.65
CA ASP A 181 14.61 -5.19 15.76
C ASP A 181 14.05 -4.81 14.37
N SER A 182 12.78 -4.41 14.31
CA SER A 182 12.11 -4.06 13.06
C SER A 182 11.05 -2.99 13.23
N ALA A 183 10.91 -2.14 12.21
CA ALA A 183 9.87 -1.13 12.11
C ALA A 183 8.98 -1.38 10.88
N PHE A 184 7.69 -1.08 11.00
CA PHE A 184 6.72 -1.16 9.91
C PHE A 184 6.35 0.24 9.42
N THR A 185 6.37 0.46 8.11
CA THR A 185 5.97 1.74 7.51
C THR A 185 4.47 1.85 7.33
N LEU A 186 3.88 2.93 7.84
CA LEU A 186 2.53 3.37 7.53
C LEU A 186 2.52 4.29 6.30
N ALA A 187 1.33 4.46 5.71
CA ALA A 187 1.13 5.29 4.55
C ALA A 187 -0.20 6.05 4.61
N TYR A 188 -0.27 7.16 3.88
CA TYR A 188 -1.53 7.82 3.59
C TYR A 188 -2.33 7.01 2.56
N GLU A 189 -3.64 7.06 2.68
CA GLU A 189 -4.55 6.54 1.68
C GLU A 189 -4.56 7.44 0.44
N ASN A 190 -4.74 6.82 -0.71
CA ASN A 190 -4.82 7.50 -2.01
C ASN A 190 -6.28 7.89 -2.30
N PRO A 191 -6.53 9.07 -2.89
CA PRO A 191 -7.88 9.48 -3.24
C PRO A 191 -8.47 8.54 -4.30
N LEU A 192 -9.76 8.21 -4.19
CA LEU A 192 -10.47 7.46 -5.23
C LEU A 192 -11.60 8.31 -5.83
N VAL A 193 -11.74 8.29 -7.15
CA VAL A 193 -12.80 9.00 -7.85
C VAL A 193 -13.47 8.13 -8.91
N GLU A 194 -14.69 8.51 -9.27
CA GLU A 194 -15.42 7.98 -10.43
C GLU A 194 -15.59 9.11 -11.45
N ILE A 195 -15.16 8.87 -12.70
CA ILE A 195 -15.35 9.81 -13.81
C ILE A 195 -16.82 9.80 -14.22
N ILE A 196 -17.38 10.99 -14.43
CA ILE A 196 -18.70 11.21 -15.00
C ILE A 196 -18.53 11.99 -16.30
N GLU A 197 -19.17 11.52 -17.36
CA GLU A 197 -19.18 12.16 -18.66
C GLU A 197 -20.61 12.34 -19.19
N ASP A 198 -20.83 13.39 -19.97
CA ASP A 198 -22.06 13.61 -20.73
C ASP A 198 -21.69 14.10 -22.15
N PRO A 199 -22.04 13.35 -23.21
CA PRO A 199 -22.78 12.08 -23.22
C PRO A 199 -21.97 10.87 -22.71
N ASP A 200 -22.68 9.85 -22.19
CA ASP A 200 -22.09 8.60 -21.69
C ASP A 200 -21.37 7.82 -22.79
N SER A 201 -20.05 7.70 -22.65
CA SER A 201 -19.12 6.87 -23.43
C SER A 201 -19.05 7.11 -24.95
N VAL A 202 -20.05 7.76 -25.56
CA VAL A 202 -20.18 7.94 -27.01
C VAL A 202 -20.70 9.34 -27.34
N ALA A 203 -19.94 10.07 -28.15
CA ALA A 203 -20.40 11.28 -28.82
C ALA A 203 -20.26 11.12 -30.35
N TYR A 204 -20.73 12.11 -31.09
CA TYR A 204 -20.78 12.07 -32.55
C TYR A 204 -20.00 13.23 -33.15
N ILE A 205 -19.33 13.01 -34.27
CA ILE A 205 -18.46 14.02 -34.88
C ILE A 205 -19.18 15.32 -35.28
N GLN A 206 -20.51 15.27 -35.42
CA GLN A 206 -21.34 16.44 -35.71
C GLN A 206 -21.84 17.16 -34.45
N ASN A 207 -21.75 16.55 -33.27
CA ASN A 207 -21.89 17.16 -31.94
C ASN A 207 -20.88 16.54 -30.97
N PRO A 208 -19.56 16.88 -31.08
CA PRO A 208 -18.50 16.15 -30.39
C PRO A 208 -18.05 16.82 -29.09
N VAL A 209 -18.92 17.65 -28.50
CA VAL A 209 -18.66 18.26 -27.20
C VAL A 209 -19.02 17.26 -26.11
N VAL A 210 -18.11 17.06 -25.16
CA VAL A 210 -18.30 16.19 -23.99
C VAL A 210 -17.97 16.98 -22.74
N ASP A 211 -18.90 16.98 -21.78
CA ASP A 211 -18.71 17.55 -20.46
C ASP A 211 -18.20 16.45 -19.51
N PHE A 212 -17.11 16.73 -18.81
CA PHE A 212 -16.53 15.82 -17.82
C PHE A 212 -16.68 16.38 -16.41
N SER A 213 -16.76 15.47 -15.44
CA SER A 213 -16.65 15.76 -14.01
C SER A 213 -16.24 14.48 -13.28
N PHE A 214 -16.06 14.54 -11.97
CA PHE A 214 -15.83 13.34 -11.16
C PHE A 214 -16.51 13.45 -9.80
N VAL A 215 -16.74 12.30 -9.18
CA VAL A 215 -17.19 12.20 -7.78
C VAL A 215 -16.08 11.55 -6.96
N ASN A 216 -15.76 12.14 -5.82
CA ASN A 216 -14.88 11.53 -4.83
C ASN A 216 -15.62 10.37 -4.17
N THR A 217 -15.09 9.16 -4.28
CA THR A 217 -15.65 7.95 -3.67
C THR A 217 -15.00 7.62 -2.33
N THR A 218 -14.00 8.41 -1.90
CA THR A 218 -13.35 8.31 -0.59
C THR A 218 -13.54 9.62 0.19
N ASP A 219 -14.73 9.80 0.78
CA ASP A 219 -15.14 11.04 1.47
C ASP A 219 -14.21 11.49 2.61
N SER A 220 -13.40 10.58 3.18
CA SER A 220 -12.41 10.88 4.21
C SER A 220 -11.16 11.58 3.69
N ILE A 221 -10.95 11.64 2.36
CA ILE A 221 -9.76 12.19 1.73
C ILE A 221 -10.13 13.42 0.91
N GLU A 222 -9.59 14.57 1.30
CA GLU A 222 -9.75 15.82 0.56
C GLU A 222 -8.86 15.83 -0.68
N ILE A 223 -9.47 16.05 -1.86
CA ILE A 223 -8.78 16.22 -3.14
C ILE A 223 -8.45 17.71 -3.31
N THR A 224 -7.17 18.01 -3.56
CA THR A 224 -6.66 19.38 -3.66
C THR A 224 -6.38 19.81 -5.09
N ASN A 225 -5.97 18.87 -5.95
CA ASN A 225 -5.68 19.13 -7.36
C ASN A 225 -6.22 17.99 -8.23
N TYR A 226 -6.51 18.31 -9.48
CA TYR A 226 -6.92 17.36 -10.50
C TYR A 226 -6.44 17.82 -11.87
N PHE A 227 -6.13 16.86 -12.72
CA PHE A 227 -5.54 17.08 -14.04
C PHE A 227 -6.18 16.14 -15.04
N TRP A 228 -6.75 16.69 -16.10
CA TRP A 228 -7.42 15.95 -17.16
C TRP A 228 -6.56 15.91 -18.42
N ASP A 229 -6.42 14.73 -19.00
CA ASP A 229 -5.93 14.47 -20.36
C ASP A 229 -7.05 13.79 -21.14
N PHE A 230 -7.40 14.34 -22.30
CA PHE A 230 -8.52 13.86 -23.11
C PHE A 230 -8.13 12.77 -24.11
N GLY A 231 -6.85 12.41 -24.19
CA GLY A 231 -6.36 11.31 -25.03
C GLY A 231 -6.24 11.64 -26.53
N ASP A 232 -6.44 12.90 -26.93
CA ASP A 232 -6.42 13.38 -28.33
C ASP A 232 -5.26 14.34 -28.65
N GLU A 233 -4.23 14.36 -27.79
CA GLU A 233 -3.05 15.25 -27.86
C GLU A 233 -3.36 16.75 -27.65
N SER A 234 -4.60 17.10 -27.28
CA SER A 234 -4.96 18.45 -26.88
C SER A 234 -4.33 18.84 -25.52
N PRO A 235 -4.26 20.16 -25.20
CA PRO A 235 -3.80 20.59 -23.89
C PRO A 235 -4.65 20.03 -22.76
N THR A 236 -4.00 19.67 -21.65
CA THR A 236 -4.64 19.20 -20.43
C THR A 236 -5.45 20.30 -19.72
N SER A 237 -6.32 19.89 -18.79
CA SER A 237 -7.18 20.82 -18.03
C SER A 237 -7.10 20.62 -16.51
N GLU A 238 -7.12 21.73 -15.78
CA GLU A 238 -7.19 21.80 -14.31
C GLU A 238 -8.58 22.31 -13.84
N LEU A 239 -9.61 22.20 -14.67
CA LEU A 239 -10.99 22.57 -14.31
C LEU A 239 -11.72 21.40 -13.65
N LEU A 240 -12.58 21.71 -12.68
CA LEU A 240 -13.36 20.69 -11.96
C LEU A 240 -14.33 19.98 -12.91
N THR A 241 -14.94 20.76 -13.79
CA THR A 241 -15.90 20.31 -14.79
C THR A 241 -15.47 20.82 -16.17
N PRO A 242 -14.45 20.21 -16.81
CA PRO A 242 -14.01 20.66 -18.11
C PRO A 242 -14.99 20.22 -19.20
N GLN A 243 -15.18 21.10 -20.18
CA GLN A 243 -15.84 20.79 -21.42
C GLN A 243 -14.77 20.60 -22.50
N HIS A 244 -14.81 19.49 -23.23
CA HIS A 244 -13.86 19.18 -24.29
C HIS A 244 -14.54 18.99 -25.65
N LEU A 245 -13.87 19.42 -26.71
CA LEU A 245 -14.36 19.32 -28.09
C LEU A 245 -13.45 18.37 -28.88
N TYR A 246 -13.95 17.18 -29.20
CA TYR A 246 -13.22 16.25 -30.05
C TYR A 246 -13.34 16.64 -31.52
N THR A 247 -12.20 16.73 -32.21
CA THR A 247 -12.20 17.20 -33.60
C THR A 247 -12.14 16.09 -34.63
N GLU A 248 -11.86 14.85 -34.25
CA GLU A 248 -11.78 13.71 -35.17
C GLU A 248 -12.58 12.51 -34.63
N GLU A 249 -12.91 11.58 -35.52
CA GLU A 249 -13.52 10.30 -35.16
C GLU A 249 -12.46 9.39 -34.53
N GLY A 250 -12.83 8.62 -33.51
CA GLY A 250 -11.85 7.78 -32.83
C GLY A 250 -12.32 7.21 -31.51
N THR A 251 -11.39 6.55 -30.83
CA THR A 251 -11.54 6.13 -29.44
C THR A 251 -10.39 6.77 -28.65
N TYR A 252 -10.74 7.44 -27.57
CA TYR A 252 -9.85 8.26 -26.76
C TYR A 252 -9.88 7.78 -25.32
N ASP A 253 -8.71 7.57 -24.74
CA ASP A 253 -8.57 7.23 -23.33
C ASP A 253 -8.46 8.53 -22.53
N VAL A 254 -9.57 8.95 -21.93
CA VAL A 254 -9.63 10.11 -21.05
C VAL A 254 -9.03 9.73 -19.69
N ILE A 255 -8.05 10.49 -19.25
CA ILE A 255 -7.31 10.23 -18.01
C ILE A 255 -7.54 11.40 -17.05
N ILE A 256 -7.88 11.09 -15.80
CA ILE A 256 -7.83 12.06 -14.69
C ILE A 256 -6.79 11.61 -13.67
N THR A 257 -5.91 12.53 -13.28
CA THR A 257 -5.01 12.36 -12.13
C THR A 257 -5.48 13.29 -11.02
N VAL A 258 -5.78 12.74 -9.85
CA VAL A 258 -6.23 13.48 -8.66
C VAL A 258 -5.18 13.40 -7.55
N ASN A 259 -4.94 14.49 -6.84
CA ASN A 259 -4.02 14.55 -5.70
C ASN A 259 -4.75 14.93 -4.42
N ASN A 260 -4.35 14.36 -3.29
CA ASN A 260 -4.80 14.79 -1.98
C ASN A 260 -3.85 15.83 -1.34
N VAL A 261 -4.24 16.33 -0.15
CA VAL A 261 -3.46 17.26 0.69
C VAL A 261 -2.06 16.74 1.05
N TYR A 262 -1.87 15.42 1.10
CA TYR A 262 -0.59 14.79 1.43
C TYR A 262 0.30 14.54 0.21
N GLY A 263 -0.16 14.95 -0.99
CA GLY A 263 0.56 14.76 -2.25
C GLY A 263 0.38 13.36 -2.86
N CYS A 264 -0.46 12.50 -2.29
CA CYS A 264 -0.76 11.19 -2.86
C CYS A 264 -1.72 11.33 -4.04
N ASP A 265 -1.33 10.73 -5.16
CA ASP A 265 -2.07 10.78 -6.41
C ASP A 265 -2.75 9.46 -6.74
N THR A 266 -3.77 9.54 -7.58
CA THR A 266 -4.34 8.37 -8.25
C THR A 266 -4.74 8.76 -9.65
N THR A 267 -4.50 7.87 -10.60
CA THR A 267 -4.88 8.04 -12.01
C THR A 267 -6.00 7.10 -12.38
N PHE A 268 -7.04 7.62 -13.04
CA PHE A 268 -8.18 6.87 -13.55
C PHE A 268 -8.33 7.10 -15.05
N THR A 269 -8.84 6.09 -15.75
CA THR A 269 -9.00 6.12 -17.22
C THR A 269 -10.42 5.74 -17.62
N LYS A 270 -11.00 6.46 -18.58
CA LYS A 270 -12.32 6.22 -19.17
C LYS A 270 -12.23 6.34 -20.70
N SER A 271 -12.78 5.35 -21.42
CA SER A 271 -12.78 5.35 -22.89
C SER A 271 -13.96 6.15 -23.44
N MET A 272 -13.69 7.11 -24.32
CA MET A 272 -14.67 7.88 -25.08
C MET A 272 -14.61 7.55 -26.56
N LYS A 273 -15.77 7.37 -27.21
CA LYS A 273 -15.85 7.08 -28.65
C LYS A 273 -16.53 8.22 -29.41
N ILE A 274 -15.88 8.70 -30.47
CA ILE A 274 -16.42 9.71 -31.37
C ILE A 274 -16.75 9.05 -32.71
N LEU A 275 -18.04 9.02 -33.04
CA LEU A 275 -18.58 8.29 -34.18
C LEU A 275 -19.02 9.20 -35.35
N PRO A 276 -18.97 8.70 -36.60
CA PRO A 276 -19.64 9.37 -37.72
C PRO A 276 -21.16 9.35 -37.56
N VAL A 277 -21.84 10.29 -38.20
CA VAL A 277 -23.32 10.32 -38.26
C VAL A 277 -23.79 9.86 -39.64
N LYS A 278 -24.67 8.86 -39.67
CA LYS A 278 -25.36 8.39 -40.89
C LYS A 278 -26.85 8.28 -40.63
N LEU A 279 -27.60 9.32 -40.99
CA LEU A 279 -29.04 9.34 -40.79
C LEU A 279 -29.77 8.39 -41.77
N LYS A 280 -30.69 7.60 -41.23
CA LYS A 280 -31.68 6.82 -41.95
C LYS A 280 -33.05 7.44 -41.72
N ILE A 281 -33.58 8.04 -42.78
CA ILE A 281 -34.84 8.76 -42.77
C ILE A 281 -35.94 7.86 -43.35
N PRO A 282 -37.03 7.58 -42.63
CA PRO A 282 -38.11 6.76 -43.14
C PRO A 282 -38.87 7.48 -44.26
N ASN A 283 -39.43 6.72 -45.19
CA ASN A 283 -40.22 7.22 -46.31
C ASN A 283 -41.73 6.93 -46.17
N VAL A 284 -42.14 6.21 -45.13
CA VAL A 284 -43.53 5.86 -44.83
C VAL A 284 -43.73 5.82 -43.31
N ILE A 285 -44.84 6.38 -42.81
CA ILE A 285 -45.29 6.28 -41.40
C ILE A 285 -46.77 5.89 -41.34
N THR A 286 -47.18 5.26 -40.24
CA THR A 286 -48.56 4.81 -39.99
C THR A 286 -49.02 5.29 -38.60
N PRO A 287 -49.63 6.49 -38.47
CA PRO A 287 -49.86 7.13 -37.16
C PRO A 287 -50.76 6.39 -36.14
N GLU A 288 -51.55 5.38 -36.55
CA GLU A 288 -52.53 4.70 -35.68
C GLU A 288 -52.27 3.18 -35.51
N GLY A 289 -51.02 2.71 -35.63
CA GLY A 289 -50.68 1.28 -35.75
C GLY A 289 -49.49 0.76 -34.92
N GLY A 290 -48.92 1.56 -34.02
CA GLY A 290 -47.72 1.23 -33.23
C GLY A 290 -46.39 1.48 -33.96
N LYS A 291 -46.40 2.18 -35.10
CA LYS A 291 -45.21 2.75 -35.78
C LYS A 291 -45.57 4.16 -36.24
N ASP A 292 -45.82 4.98 -35.23
CA ASP A 292 -46.70 6.13 -35.34
C ASP A 292 -45.94 7.43 -35.57
N LYS A 293 -44.60 7.39 -35.60
CA LYS A 293 -43.73 8.57 -35.67
C LYS A 293 -42.74 8.56 -36.84
N PHE A 294 -42.46 9.73 -37.38
CA PHE A 294 -41.36 10.01 -38.30
C PHE A 294 -40.04 10.02 -37.54
N ILE A 295 -39.58 8.84 -37.14
CA ILE A 295 -38.33 8.69 -36.38
C ILE A 295 -37.17 8.51 -37.34
N ILE A 296 -36.25 9.46 -37.32
CA ILE A 296 -34.95 9.39 -37.98
C ILE A 296 -34.00 8.61 -37.05
N SER A 297 -33.33 7.62 -37.62
CA SER A 297 -32.40 6.72 -36.89
C SER A 297 -30.98 6.85 -37.43
N ILE A 298 -29.98 6.30 -36.73
CA ILE A 298 -28.60 6.20 -37.25
C ILE A 298 -28.31 4.78 -37.74
N ASP A 299 -27.61 4.68 -38.87
CA ASP A 299 -27.07 3.44 -39.42
C ASP A 299 -25.64 3.19 -38.90
N ASN A 300 -25.53 2.59 -37.72
CA ASN A 300 -24.24 2.16 -37.16
C ASN A 300 -23.87 0.77 -37.73
N SER A 301 -23.32 0.71 -38.94
CA SER A 301 -23.03 -0.52 -39.68
C SER A 301 -22.00 -1.49 -39.06
N THR A 302 -21.67 -1.38 -37.77
CA THR A 302 -20.75 -2.28 -37.05
C THR A 302 -21.40 -2.99 -35.85
N GLU A 303 -22.59 -2.58 -35.45
CA GLU A 303 -23.46 -3.36 -34.58
C GLU A 303 -24.83 -3.43 -35.26
N SER A 304 -25.68 -4.39 -34.92
CA SER A 304 -27.04 -4.45 -35.51
C SER A 304 -27.66 -3.05 -35.52
N PRO A 305 -28.32 -2.60 -36.61
CA PRO A 305 -28.79 -1.22 -36.75
C PRO A 305 -29.53 -0.85 -35.47
N SER A 306 -28.89 -0.01 -34.66
CA SER A 306 -29.41 0.39 -33.38
C SER A 306 -30.57 1.34 -33.69
N THR A 307 -31.76 0.77 -33.86
CA THR A 307 -32.79 1.24 -32.94
C THR A 307 -32.22 0.90 -31.58
N LEU A 308 -31.57 1.85 -30.90
CA LEU A 308 -31.41 1.75 -29.45
C LEU A 308 -32.84 1.60 -28.92
N LYS A 309 -33.26 0.35 -28.78
CA LYS A 309 -34.42 -0.03 -27.99
C LYS A 309 -33.91 -0.08 -26.56
N VAL A 310 -33.86 1.08 -25.93
CA VAL A 310 -34.20 1.12 -24.51
C VAL A 310 -35.73 1.18 -24.45
N GLY A 311 -36.32 0.41 -23.54
CA GLY A 311 -37.65 -0.17 -23.69
C GLY A 311 -38.81 0.79 -23.92
N GLY A 312 -39.85 0.29 -24.59
CA GLY A 312 -41.16 0.94 -24.66
C GLY A 312 -41.22 2.13 -25.61
N ASP A 313 -42.44 2.60 -25.85
CA ASP A 313 -42.82 3.60 -26.85
C ASP A 313 -42.33 5.05 -26.55
N SER A 314 -41.26 5.20 -25.75
CA SER A 314 -40.89 6.46 -25.08
C SER A 314 -39.48 7.01 -25.32
N ASP A 315 -38.51 6.25 -25.84
CA ASP A 315 -37.13 6.75 -25.95
C ASP A 315 -36.78 7.19 -27.37
N VAL A 316 -37.43 8.27 -27.81
CA VAL A 316 -37.06 9.00 -29.02
C VAL A 316 -35.79 9.80 -28.73
N ILE A 317 -34.66 9.40 -29.32
CA ILE A 317 -33.41 10.16 -29.21
C ILE A 317 -33.54 11.42 -30.09
N PRO A 318 -33.42 12.63 -29.52
CA PRO A 318 -33.51 13.86 -30.29
C PRO A 318 -32.30 13.98 -31.23
N LEU A 319 -32.48 14.65 -32.37
CA LEU A 319 -31.36 14.82 -33.30
C LEU A 319 -30.27 15.77 -32.77
N SER A 320 -30.56 16.52 -31.70
CA SER A 320 -29.59 17.33 -30.97
C SER A 320 -28.48 16.49 -30.31
N THR A 321 -28.71 15.19 -30.06
CA THR A 321 -27.66 14.25 -29.63
C THR A 321 -26.59 14.05 -30.72
N TYR A 322 -26.96 14.19 -31.99
CA TYR A 322 -26.07 13.90 -33.12
C TYR A 322 -25.54 15.16 -33.79
N TYR A 323 -26.34 16.23 -33.86
CA TYR A 323 -26.01 17.51 -34.48
C TYR A 323 -26.23 18.65 -33.50
N ILE A 324 -25.44 19.72 -33.61
CA ILE A 324 -25.54 20.88 -32.72
C ILE A 324 -26.91 21.56 -32.86
N LYS A 325 -27.46 21.66 -34.07
CA LYS A 325 -28.84 22.16 -34.31
C LYS A 325 -29.53 21.38 -35.41
N THR A 326 -30.85 21.33 -35.33
CA THR A 326 -31.68 20.77 -36.39
C THR A 326 -32.90 21.63 -36.70
N SER A 327 -33.46 21.51 -37.90
CA SER A 327 -34.74 22.08 -38.27
C SER A 327 -35.46 21.16 -39.26
N LEU A 328 -36.76 20.96 -39.03
CA LEU A 328 -37.60 20.14 -39.90
C LEU A 328 -38.75 20.97 -40.45
N VAL A 329 -38.90 20.97 -41.77
CA VAL A 329 -40.04 21.56 -42.47
C VAL A 329 -40.73 20.50 -43.29
N ILE A 330 -42.06 20.41 -43.17
CA ILE A 330 -42.87 19.45 -43.91
C ILE A 330 -43.90 20.19 -44.74
N PHE A 331 -44.07 19.76 -45.98
CA PHE A 331 -44.97 20.32 -46.96
C PHE A 331 -45.99 19.28 -47.41
N ASN A 332 -47.22 19.72 -47.68
CA ASN A 332 -48.17 18.90 -48.41
C ASN A 332 -47.86 18.88 -49.92
N ARG A 333 -48.59 18.05 -50.68
CA ARG A 333 -48.44 17.92 -52.14
C ARG A 333 -48.61 19.21 -52.97
N HIS A 334 -49.16 20.29 -52.38
CA HIS A 334 -49.34 21.58 -53.05
C HIS A 334 -48.27 22.60 -52.63
N GLY A 335 -47.23 22.18 -51.91
CA GLY A 335 -46.13 23.05 -51.46
C GLY A 335 -46.46 23.94 -50.26
N ARG A 336 -47.57 23.69 -49.54
CA ARG A 336 -47.88 24.43 -48.31
C ARG A 336 -47.25 23.74 -47.11
N LYS A 337 -46.58 24.53 -46.24
CA LYS A 337 -46.04 24.04 -44.97
C LYS A 337 -47.16 23.50 -44.07
N VAL A 338 -46.94 22.32 -43.50
CA VAL A 338 -47.81 21.66 -42.51
C VAL A 338 -47.11 21.45 -41.17
N LEU A 339 -45.77 21.46 -41.16
CA LEU A 339 -44.93 21.49 -39.97
C LEU A 339 -43.71 22.37 -40.25
N GLU A 340 -43.26 23.11 -39.25
CA GLU A 340 -41.97 23.78 -39.23
C GLU A 340 -41.50 23.83 -37.78
N THR A 341 -40.38 23.17 -37.49
CA THR A 341 -39.77 23.17 -36.16
C THR A 341 -38.33 23.62 -36.28
N ASN A 342 -37.91 24.41 -35.29
CA ASN A 342 -36.50 24.58 -34.97
C ASN A 342 -36.21 23.63 -33.82
N ASP A 343 -35.05 22.98 -33.84
CA ASP A 343 -34.65 21.90 -32.93
C ASP A 343 -35.63 20.72 -32.94
N TYR A 344 -35.59 19.93 -34.01
CA TYR A 344 -36.49 18.80 -34.17
C TYR A 344 -36.16 17.67 -33.18
N GLN A 345 -37.11 17.40 -32.28
CA GLN A 345 -36.97 16.41 -31.21
C GLN A 345 -37.20 14.96 -31.67
N ASN A 346 -37.26 14.71 -32.98
CA ASN A 346 -37.43 13.38 -33.57
C ASN A 346 -38.78 12.70 -33.25
N ASP A 347 -39.81 13.49 -32.91
CA ASP A 347 -41.04 13.06 -32.24
C ASP A 347 -42.33 13.20 -33.08
N TRP A 348 -42.26 13.87 -34.24
CA TRP A 348 -43.43 14.12 -35.09
C TRP A 348 -44.14 12.84 -35.54
N ASP A 349 -45.46 12.78 -35.31
CA ASP A 349 -46.32 11.62 -35.57
C ASP A 349 -47.24 11.77 -36.80
N GLY A 350 -47.12 12.87 -37.54
CA GLY A 350 -48.06 13.18 -38.62
C GLY A 350 -49.33 13.89 -38.15
N GLY A 351 -49.62 13.94 -36.85
CA GLY A 351 -50.80 14.57 -36.26
C GLY A 351 -52.11 14.19 -36.97
N ASN A 352 -52.96 15.17 -37.24
CA ASN A 352 -54.25 14.98 -37.93
C ASN A 352 -54.16 15.06 -39.47
N LEU A 353 -52.98 14.85 -40.04
CA LEU A 353 -52.80 14.91 -41.48
C LEU A 353 -53.47 13.72 -42.17
N LYS A 354 -54.07 13.98 -43.34
CA LYS A 354 -54.72 12.95 -44.14
C LYS A 354 -53.70 12.06 -44.83
N ASP A 355 -54.13 10.84 -45.17
CA ASP A 355 -53.38 9.94 -46.03
C ASP A 355 -52.89 10.64 -47.30
N GLY A 356 -51.61 10.43 -47.60
CA GLY A 356 -51.01 11.01 -48.78
C GLY A 356 -49.50 11.17 -48.67
N VAL A 357 -48.94 11.76 -49.74
CA VAL A 357 -47.53 12.05 -49.85
C VAL A 357 -47.27 13.48 -49.37
N TYR A 358 -46.31 13.59 -48.47
CA TYR A 358 -45.75 14.82 -47.94
C TYR A 358 -44.28 14.89 -48.30
N PHE A 359 -43.71 16.08 -48.25
CA PHE A 359 -42.30 16.32 -48.54
C PHE A 359 -41.63 16.94 -47.32
N PHE A 360 -40.42 16.50 -46.99
CA PHE A 360 -39.68 17.08 -45.87
C PHE A 360 -38.39 17.73 -46.37
N ILE A 361 -37.97 18.75 -45.63
CA ILE A 361 -36.63 19.32 -45.65
C ILE A 361 -36.13 19.28 -44.21
N LEU A 362 -35.10 18.48 -43.96
CA LEU A 362 -34.39 18.42 -42.69
C LEU A 362 -33.04 19.09 -42.87
N GLN A 363 -32.76 20.11 -42.06
CA GLN A 363 -31.49 20.79 -42.00
C GLN A 363 -30.81 20.45 -40.68
N CYS A 364 -29.56 19.99 -40.74
CA CYS A 364 -28.76 19.60 -39.60
C CYS A 364 -27.45 20.40 -39.63
N GLU A 365 -27.21 21.23 -38.62
CA GLU A 365 -25.97 21.99 -38.43
C GLU A 365 -25.08 21.21 -37.46
N GLY A 366 -23.92 20.75 -37.94
CA GLY A 366 -22.96 20.00 -37.15
C GLY A 366 -21.60 20.68 -37.11
N PHE A 367 -20.71 20.14 -36.27
CA PHE A 367 -19.36 20.66 -36.12
C PHE A 367 -18.52 20.54 -37.40
N LYS A 368 -18.57 19.39 -38.10
CA LYS A 368 -17.81 19.16 -39.33
C LYS A 368 -18.54 19.62 -40.59
N SER A 369 -19.85 19.42 -40.65
CA SER A 369 -20.64 19.79 -41.83
C SER A 369 -22.08 20.17 -41.50
N ASN A 370 -22.66 20.93 -42.42
CA ASN A 370 -24.10 21.18 -42.44
C ASN A 370 -24.75 20.30 -43.49
N ASP A 371 -25.65 19.43 -43.05
CA ASP A 371 -26.29 18.43 -43.90
C ASP A 371 -27.75 18.83 -44.17
N VAL A 372 -28.19 18.65 -45.42
CA VAL A 372 -29.58 18.93 -45.83
C VAL A 372 -30.17 17.71 -46.48
N PHE A 373 -31.18 17.14 -45.84
CA PHE A 373 -31.91 15.99 -46.34
C PHE A 373 -33.27 16.42 -46.88
N LYS A 374 -33.60 15.92 -48.06
CA LYS A 374 -34.88 16.18 -48.72
C LYS A 374 -35.46 14.88 -49.20
N GLY A 375 -36.76 14.71 -49.05
CA GLY A 375 -37.42 13.50 -49.50
C GLY A 375 -38.93 13.59 -49.38
N SER A 376 -39.57 12.47 -49.68
CA SER A 376 -41.00 12.29 -49.50
C SER A 376 -41.26 11.33 -48.35
N ILE A 377 -42.31 11.61 -47.59
CA ILE A 377 -42.87 10.73 -46.58
C ILE A 377 -44.32 10.43 -46.93
N THR A 378 -44.71 9.17 -46.91
CA THR A 378 -46.10 8.75 -47.10
C THR A 378 -46.74 8.53 -45.74
N ILE A 379 -47.85 9.22 -45.47
CA ILE A 379 -48.69 8.97 -44.30
C ILE A 379 -49.79 8.00 -44.72
N LEU A 380 -49.92 6.89 -43.99
CA LEU A 380 -50.94 5.87 -44.20
C LEU A 380 -51.78 5.74 -42.92
N GLY A 381 -53.00 6.27 -42.92
CA GLY A 381 -54.02 6.03 -41.91
C GLY A 381 -54.74 4.71 -42.17
N LYS A 382 -55.38 4.17 -41.13
CA LYS A 382 -56.29 3.04 -41.30
C LYS A 382 -57.57 3.57 -41.95
N SER A 383 -58.00 2.98 -43.06
CA SER A 383 -59.38 3.15 -43.50
C SER A 383 -60.29 2.62 -42.39
N ASN A 384 -61.20 3.47 -41.89
CA ASN A 384 -62.29 3.08 -40.97
C ASN A 384 -62.97 1.78 -41.39
#